data_AF-A0A1V0GZQ8-F1
#
_entry.id   AF-A0A1V0GZQ8-F1
#
_cell.length_a   1.000
_cell.length_b   1.000
_cell.length_c   1.000
_cell.angle_alpha   90.00
_cell.angle_beta   90.00
_cell.angle_gamma   90.00
#
_symmetry.space_group_name_H-M   'P 1'
#
loop_
_entity.id
_entity.type
_entity.pdbx_description
1 polymer ?
#
loop_
_entity_poly.entity_id
_entity_poly.type
_entity_poly.pdbx_seq_one_letter_code
_entity_poly.pdbx_strand_id
1 'polypeptide(L)'
;MTGPDEAARPARGVGRPRDGADLRDPILDQAELVFAEYGFEGASLRDIAARAGVNQALLRYYFGAKQQLFDAVFRRRARVLADQRLARLQALLDAPAAPTPEALIEAYLRPQWDMKRQGANGAAFVRIQAWVHAAAEEHVLHLRREVYDPVLDRYIDALAVALPQLPRSLLALRMAFLVGSYLFILNDLGRLDDLTRESANRHGEGVVLRDLIRFLAAGLSAPAN
;
A
#
# COMPACT_ATOMS: atom_id res chain seq x y z
N MET A 1 -67.13 36.13 6.44
CA MET A 1 -66.21 36.47 5.33
C MET A 1 -65.29 37.53 5.90
N THR A 2 -64.03 37.30 6.26
CA THR A 2 -62.91 36.66 5.55
C THR A 2 -61.78 36.47 6.57
N GLY A 3 -61.16 35.29 6.65
CA GLY A 3 -59.98 35.05 7.48
C GLY A 3 -58.67 35.40 6.77
N PRO A 4 -57.59 35.61 7.52
CA PRO A 4 -56.24 35.30 7.05
C PRO A 4 -55.46 34.52 8.14
N ASP A 5 -54.36 33.81 7.91
CA ASP A 5 -53.70 33.23 6.75
C ASP A 5 -52.55 32.46 7.42
N GLU A 6 -52.69 31.14 7.57
CA GLU A 6 -51.74 30.31 8.31
C GLU A 6 -50.48 30.13 7.46
N ALA A 7 -49.45 30.93 7.74
CA ALA A 7 -48.19 30.93 7.02
C ALA A 7 -47.48 29.56 7.13
N ALA A 8 -47.62 28.75 6.08
CA ALA A 8 -46.94 27.48 5.91
C ALA A 8 -45.42 27.69 5.79
N ARG A 9 -44.65 27.04 6.67
CA ARG A 9 -43.19 27.01 6.62
C ARG A 9 -42.73 26.18 5.40
N PRO A 10 -41.75 26.66 4.60
CA PRO A 10 -41.22 25.84 3.52
C PRO A 10 -40.43 24.67 4.11
N ALA A 11 -40.85 23.45 3.79
CA ALA A 11 -40.09 22.24 4.04
C ALA A 11 -38.73 22.37 3.36
N ARG A 12 -37.64 22.36 4.15
CA ARG A 12 -36.29 22.20 3.63
C ARG A 12 -36.18 20.80 3.02
N GLY A 13 -36.47 20.70 1.73
CA GLY A 13 -36.14 19.53 0.93
C GLY A 13 -34.66 19.28 1.04
N VAL A 14 -34.28 18.15 1.66
CA VAL A 14 -32.94 17.59 1.55
C VAL A 14 -32.68 17.43 0.06
N GLY A 15 -31.81 18.28 -0.48
CA GLY A 15 -31.44 18.23 -1.88
C GLY A 15 -31.02 16.83 -2.24
N ARG A 16 -31.75 16.22 -3.18
CA ARG A 16 -31.34 15.00 -3.87
C ARG A 16 -29.89 15.22 -4.33
N PRO A 17 -28.93 14.36 -3.95
CA PRO A 17 -27.56 14.50 -4.42
C PRO A 17 -27.57 14.61 -5.94
N ARG A 18 -26.96 15.69 -6.43
CA ARG A 18 -26.72 15.93 -7.86
C ARG A 18 -25.99 14.71 -8.43
N ASP A 19 -26.54 14.18 -9.52
CA ASP A 19 -25.91 13.30 -10.52
C ASP A 19 -24.96 12.23 -10.00
N GLY A 20 -25.47 11.00 -9.81
CA GLY A 20 -24.82 9.69 -10.06
C GLY A 20 -23.31 9.49 -9.86
N ALA A 21 -22.61 10.31 -9.08
CA ALA A 21 -21.17 10.24 -8.93
C ALA A 21 -20.82 8.96 -8.18
N ASP A 22 -19.90 8.17 -8.75
CA ASP A 22 -19.44 6.95 -8.10
C ASP A 22 -18.68 7.32 -6.82
N LEU A 23 -19.26 6.97 -5.68
CA LEU A 23 -18.70 7.25 -4.36
C LEU A 23 -17.71 6.17 -3.90
N ARG A 24 -17.44 5.15 -4.72
CA ARG A 24 -16.53 4.06 -4.36
C ARG A 24 -15.15 4.56 -3.98
N ASP A 25 -14.50 5.35 -4.83
CA ASP A 25 -13.14 5.83 -4.58
C ASP A 25 -13.03 6.77 -3.37
N PRO A 26 -13.92 7.77 -3.21
CA PRO A 26 -13.95 8.59 -1.99
C PRO A 26 -14.15 7.77 -0.72
N ILE A 27 -15.02 6.74 -0.74
CA ILE A 27 -15.22 5.86 0.42
C ILE A 27 -13.95 5.05 0.72
N LEU A 28 -13.30 4.49 -0.32
CA LEU A 28 -12.06 3.74 -0.15
C LEU A 28 -10.92 4.61 0.39
N ASP A 29 -10.84 5.88 -0.03
CA ASP A 29 -9.85 6.83 0.50
C ASP A 29 -10.04 7.08 2.00
N GLN A 30 -11.28 7.25 2.46
CA GLN A 30 -11.54 7.44 3.89
C GLN A 30 -11.39 6.14 4.68
N ALA A 31 -11.82 5.01 4.13
CA ALA A 31 -11.63 3.70 4.75
C ALA A 31 -10.14 3.38 4.98
N GLU A 32 -9.29 3.68 4.01
CA GLU A 32 -7.83 3.53 4.10
C GLU A 32 -7.24 4.29 5.29
N LEU A 33 -7.67 5.54 5.52
CA LEU A 33 -7.21 6.32 6.65
C LEU A 33 -7.70 5.72 7.99
N VAL A 34 -8.96 5.32 8.07
CA VAL A 34 -9.55 4.72 9.28
C VAL A 34 -8.86 3.39 9.63
N PHE A 35 -8.65 2.50 8.66
CA PHE A 35 -7.95 1.23 8.90
C PHE A 35 -6.49 1.45 9.31
N ALA A 36 -5.81 2.45 8.75
CA ALA A 36 -4.45 2.76 9.13
C ALA A 36 -4.32 3.45 10.50
N GLU A 37 -5.40 4.02 11.02
CA GLU A 37 -5.46 4.70 12.33
C GLU A 37 -5.84 3.72 13.45
N TYR A 38 -6.87 2.89 13.24
CA TYR A 38 -7.43 2.02 14.27
C TYR A 38 -7.11 0.53 14.09
N GLY A 39 -6.42 0.17 13.01
CA GLY A 39 -6.24 -1.22 12.60
C GLY A 39 -7.55 -1.85 12.11
N PHE A 40 -7.47 -3.11 11.67
CA PHE A 40 -8.65 -3.83 11.20
C PHE A 40 -9.68 -4.03 12.32
N GLU A 41 -9.25 -4.46 13.51
CA GLU A 41 -10.14 -4.75 14.63
C GLU A 41 -10.81 -3.50 15.20
N GLY A 42 -10.04 -2.42 15.40
CA GLY A 42 -10.54 -1.17 15.97
C GLY A 42 -11.42 -0.35 15.03
N ALA A 43 -11.27 -0.51 13.71
CA ALA A 43 -12.10 0.19 12.74
C ALA A 43 -13.53 -0.37 12.69
N SER A 44 -14.52 0.51 12.66
CA SER A 44 -15.92 0.14 12.42
C SER A 44 -16.47 0.73 11.11
N LEU A 45 -17.45 0.04 10.50
CA LEU A 45 -18.16 0.56 9.33
C LEU A 45 -18.91 1.86 9.61
N ARG A 46 -19.22 2.14 10.88
CA ARG A 46 -19.87 3.39 11.31
C ARG A 46 -18.88 4.55 11.25
N ASP A 47 -17.65 4.35 11.73
CA ASP A 47 -16.60 5.38 11.72
C ASP A 47 -16.21 5.73 10.28
N ILE A 48 -16.10 4.71 9.42
CA ILE A 48 -15.81 4.91 8.00
C ILE A 48 -16.94 5.69 7.31
N ALA A 49 -18.20 5.30 7.54
CA ALA A 49 -19.35 5.98 6.95
C ALA A 49 -19.41 7.45 7.39
N ALA A 50 -19.21 7.72 8.70
CA ALA A 50 -19.17 9.07 9.25
C ALA A 50 -18.04 9.90 8.62
N ARG A 51 -16.83 9.35 8.51
CA ARG A 51 -15.67 10.04 7.91
C ARG A 51 -15.85 10.30 6.42
N ALA A 52 -16.47 9.37 5.70
CA ALA A 52 -16.79 9.49 4.28
C ALA A 52 -18.02 10.36 3.97
N GLY A 53 -18.75 10.83 4.99
CA GLY A 53 -19.96 11.62 4.80
C GLY A 53 -21.10 10.84 4.12
N VAL A 54 -21.11 9.50 4.26
CA VAL A 54 -22.12 8.62 3.70
C VAL A 54 -22.88 7.87 4.79
N ASN A 55 -24.04 7.32 4.47
CA ASN A 55 -24.72 6.42 5.39
C ASN A 55 -24.11 5.00 5.31
N GLN A 56 -24.22 4.25 6.41
CA GLN A 56 -23.65 2.90 6.50
C GLN A 56 -24.31 1.91 5.52
N ALA A 57 -25.58 2.11 5.16
CA ALA A 57 -26.28 1.26 4.20
C ALA A 57 -25.67 1.36 2.80
N LEU A 58 -25.26 2.56 2.39
CA LEU A 58 -24.58 2.81 1.12
C LEU A 58 -23.20 2.14 1.07
N LEU A 59 -22.46 2.20 2.18
CA LEU A 59 -21.18 1.51 2.30
C LEU A 59 -21.37 -0.01 2.16
N ARG A 60 -22.37 -0.60 2.84
CA ARG A 60 -22.70 -2.03 2.71
C ARG A 60 -23.18 -2.39 1.30
N TYR A 61 -23.90 -1.50 0.63
CA TYR A 61 -24.32 -1.69 -0.76
C TYR A 61 -23.11 -1.79 -1.70
N TYR A 62 -22.10 -0.93 -1.53
CA TYR A 62 -20.91 -0.93 -2.39
C TYR A 62 -19.92 -2.06 -2.09
N PHE A 63 -19.68 -2.34 -0.81
CA PHE A 63 -18.55 -3.16 -0.37
C PHE A 63 -18.94 -4.37 0.48
N GLY A 64 -20.18 -4.45 0.96
CA GLY A 64 -20.61 -5.51 1.85
C GLY A 64 -20.08 -5.36 3.28
N ALA A 65 -19.42 -6.40 3.78
CA ALA A 65 -18.90 -6.46 5.15
C ALA A 65 -17.58 -5.68 5.33
N LYS A 66 -17.18 -5.44 6.59
CA LYS A 66 -15.91 -4.77 6.94
C LYS A 66 -14.70 -5.42 6.26
N GLN A 67 -14.67 -6.76 6.23
CA GLN A 67 -13.61 -7.52 5.56
C GLN A 67 -13.52 -7.19 4.08
N GLN A 68 -14.65 -7.22 3.37
CA GLN A 68 -14.68 -6.97 1.93
C GLN A 68 -14.29 -5.52 1.59
N LEU A 69 -14.66 -4.56 2.44
CA LEU A 69 -14.17 -3.18 2.33
C LEU A 69 -12.65 -3.10 2.57
N PHE A 70 -12.12 -3.77 3.59
CA PHE A 70 -10.68 -3.82 3.86
C PHE A 70 -9.91 -4.40 2.68
N ASP A 71 -10.36 -5.54 2.15
CA ASP A 71 -9.73 -6.17 0.99
C ASP A 71 -9.80 -5.26 -0.24
N ALA A 72 -10.91 -4.54 -0.45
CA ALA A 72 -11.05 -3.58 -1.55
C ALA A 72 -10.06 -2.42 -1.43
N VAL A 73 -9.89 -1.85 -0.23
CA VAL A 73 -8.88 -0.82 0.05
C VAL A 73 -7.49 -1.33 -0.28
N PHE A 74 -7.15 -2.53 0.22
CA PHE A 74 -5.83 -3.10 0.04
C PHE A 74 -5.54 -3.43 -1.42
N ARG A 75 -6.45 -4.15 -2.10
CA ARG A 75 -6.29 -4.52 -3.53
C ARG A 75 -6.11 -3.30 -4.41
N ARG A 76 -6.88 -2.22 -4.18
CA ARG A 76 -6.81 -0.99 -4.99
C ARG A 76 -5.39 -0.43 -5.01
N ARG A 77 -4.79 -0.24 -3.83
CA ARG A 77 -3.43 0.31 -3.70
C ARG A 77 -2.35 -0.68 -4.13
N ALA A 78 -2.50 -1.94 -3.76
CA ALA A 78 -1.49 -2.93 -4.05
C ALA A 78 -1.42 -3.27 -5.55
N ARG A 79 -2.52 -3.18 -6.30
CA ARG A 79 -2.52 -3.26 -7.77
C ARG A 79 -1.74 -2.12 -8.41
N VAL A 80 -1.97 -0.87 -7.99
CA VAL A 80 -1.19 0.28 -8.47
C VAL A 80 0.31 0.06 -8.24
N LEU A 81 0.68 -0.43 -7.06
CA LEU A 81 2.06 -0.75 -6.74
C LEU A 81 2.63 -1.90 -7.62
N ALA A 82 1.86 -2.97 -7.79
CA ALA A 82 2.22 -4.11 -8.62
C ALA A 82 2.45 -3.70 -10.08
N ASP A 83 1.54 -2.91 -10.65
CA ASP A 83 1.63 -2.43 -12.03
C ASP A 83 2.88 -1.56 -12.24
N GLN A 84 3.19 -0.67 -11.29
CA GLN A 84 4.40 0.15 -11.34
C GLN A 84 5.67 -0.68 -11.25
N ARG A 85 5.70 -1.72 -10.40
CA ARG A 85 6.83 -2.65 -10.29
C ARG A 85 7.03 -3.44 -11.57
N LEU A 86 5.96 -3.97 -12.15
CA LEU A 86 6.03 -4.73 -13.40
C LEU A 86 6.45 -3.86 -14.58
N ALA A 87 5.94 -2.63 -14.69
CA ALA A 87 6.35 -1.69 -15.73
C ALA A 87 7.85 -1.35 -15.62
N ARG A 88 8.37 -1.13 -14.41
CA ARG A 88 9.80 -0.89 -14.19
C ARG A 88 10.67 -2.10 -14.49
N LEU A 89 10.21 -3.30 -14.12
CA LEU A 89 10.90 -4.55 -14.46
C LEU A 89 10.95 -4.72 -15.97
N GLN A 90 9.83 -4.53 -16.67
CA GLN A 90 9.77 -4.67 -18.12
C GLN A 90 10.73 -3.70 -18.82
N ALA A 91 10.77 -2.44 -18.38
CA ALA A 91 11.70 -1.46 -18.93
C ALA A 91 13.19 -1.86 -18.75
N LEU A 92 13.53 -2.56 -17.66
CA LEU A 92 14.87 -3.09 -17.45
C LEU A 92 15.17 -4.30 -18.35
N LEU A 93 14.18 -5.15 -18.61
CA LEU A 93 14.34 -6.33 -19.46
C LEU A 93 14.38 -5.99 -20.95
N ASP A 94 13.75 -4.89 -21.35
CA ASP A 94 13.77 -4.38 -22.73
C ASP A 94 15.08 -3.62 -23.05
N ALA A 95 15.89 -3.30 -22.05
CA ALA A 95 17.16 -2.63 -22.24
C ALA A 95 18.22 -3.56 -22.88
N PRO A 96 19.15 -3.03 -23.70
CA PRO A 96 20.17 -3.87 -24.37
C PRO A 96 21.14 -4.57 -23.41
N ALA A 97 21.36 -4.00 -22.23
CA ALA A 97 22.24 -4.55 -21.21
C ALA A 97 21.42 -5.33 -20.18
N ALA A 98 21.92 -6.49 -19.76
CA ALA A 98 21.31 -7.24 -18.68
C ALA A 98 21.23 -6.39 -17.40
N PRO A 99 20.09 -6.41 -16.68
CA PRO A 99 19.92 -5.58 -15.50
C PRO A 99 20.78 -6.09 -14.34
N THR A 100 21.38 -5.16 -13.59
CA THR A 100 22.13 -5.50 -12.38
C THR A 100 21.19 -5.79 -11.21
N PRO A 101 21.62 -6.53 -10.18
CA PRO A 101 20.83 -6.73 -8.96
C PRO A 101 20.39 -5.40 -8.31
N GLU A 102 21.25 -4.39 -8.29
CA GLU A 102 20.94 -3.05 -7.79
C GLU A 102 19.77 -2.42 -8.56
N ALA A 103 19.79 -2.50 -9.89
CA ALA A 103 18.74 -1.94 -10.74
C ALA A 103 17.40 -2.65 -10.53
N LEU A 104 17.41 -3.98 -10.40
CA LEU A 104 16.22 -4.77 -10.09
C LEU A 104 15.65 -4.42 -8.72
N ILE A 105 16.50 -4.25 -7.70
CA ILE A 105 16.06 -3.87 -6.36
C ILE A 105 15.52 -2.43 -6.35
N GLU A 106 16.17 -1.49 -7.04
CA GLU A 106 15.66 -0.13 -7.19
C GLU A 106 14.28 -0.12 -7.87
N ALA A 107 14.12 -0.87 -8.96
CA ALA A 107 12.84 -0.99 -9.68
C ALA A 107 11.72 -1.54 -8.78
N TYR A 108 12.04 -2.44 -7.86
CA TYR A 108 11.08 -3.01 -6.91
C TYR A 108 10.72 -2.03 -5.76
N LEU A 109 11.71 -1.32 -5.22
CA LEU A 109 11.55 -0.47 -4.03
C LEU A 109 11.03 0.94 -4.33
N ARG A 110 11.43 1.53 -5.45
CA ARG A 110 11.11 2.92 -5.82
C ARG A 110 9.60 3.20 -5.84
N PRO A 111 8.73 2.35 -6.43
CA PRO A 111 7.28 2.54 -6.38
C PRO A 111 6.71 2.71 -4.97
N GLN A 112 7.17 1.88 -4.02
CA GLN A 112 6.72 1.95 -2.64
C GLN A 112 7.21 3.23 -1.96
N TRP A 113 8.48 3.59 -2.19
CA TRP A 113 9.11 4.79 -1.65
C TRP A 113 8.38 6.05 -2.08
N ASP A 114 8.00 6.12 -3.37
CA ASP A 114 7.27 7.23 -3.97
C ASP A 114 5.82 7.26 -3.44
N MET A 115 5.13 6.11 -3.42
CA MET A 115 3.74 6.02 -2.95
C MET A 115 3.56 6.54 -1.52
N LYS A 116 4.45 6.15 -0.60
CA LYS A 116 4.41 6.65 0.79
C LYS A 116 4.35 8.18 0.87
N ARG A 117 4.97 8.87 -0.10
CA ARG A 117 5.13 10.33 -0.15
C ARG A 117 4.02 11.04 -0.91
N GLN A 118 3.07 10.32 -1.49
CA GLN A 118 1.93 10.90 -2.22
C GLN A 118 0.86 11.50 -1.29
N GLY A 119 1.09 11.52 0.03
CA GLY A 119 0.22 12.13 1.02
C GLY A 119 -0.23 11.15 2.10
N ALA A 120 -1.27 11.54 2.86
CA ALA A 120 -1.74 10.79 4.02
C ALA A 120 -2.17 9.35 3.68
N ASN A 121 -2.85 9.14 2.55
CA ASN A 121 -3.25 7.80 2.10
C ASN A 121 -2.05 6.94 1.71
N GLY A 122 -1.04 7.49 1.05
CA GLY A 122 0.19 6.77 0.73
C GLY A 122 0.89 6.24 1.99
N ALA A 123 1.04 7.09 3.00
CA ALA A 123 1.58 6.69 4.31
C ALA A 123 0.66 5.71 5.05
N ALA A 124 -0.66 5.88 4.95
CA ALA A 124 -1.66 4.96 5.52
C ALA A 124 -1.54 3.56 4.92
N PHE A 125 -1.39 3.45 3.60
CA PHE A 125 -1.22 2.15 2.95
C PHE A 125 0.03 1.42 3.41
N VAL A 126 1.16 2.11 3.64
CA VAL A 126 2.37 1.48 4.19
C VAL A 126 2.09 0.82 5.54
N ARG A 127 1.32 1.47 6.42
CA ARG A 127 0.94 0.91 7.73
C ARG A 127 0.04 -0.31 7.57
N ILE A 128 -0.97 -0.23 6.70
CA ILE A 128 -1.85 -1.38 6.40
C ILE A 128 -1.04 -2.54 5.84
N GLN A 129 -0.13 -2.27 4.91
CA GLN A 129 0.73 -3.27 4.31
C GLN A 129 1.64 -3.94 5.35
N ALA A 130 2.28 -3.16 6.22
CA ALA A 130 3.08 -3.72 7.31
C ALA A 130 2.26 -4.67 8.20
N TRP A 131 1.02 -4.32 8.52
CA TRP A 131 0.10 -5.20 9.24
C TRP A 131 -0.24 -6.47 8.44
N VAL A 132 -0.59 -6.37 7.17
CA VAL A 132 -0.89 -7.52 6.29
C VAL A 132 0.28 -8.50 6.20
N HIS A 133 1.52 -8.00 6.22
CA HIS A 133 2.71 -8.87 6.21
C HIS A 133 3.02 -9.54 7.55
N ALA A 134 2.53 -8.99 8.66
CA ALA A 134 2.70 -9.55 10.01
C ALA A 134 1.52 -10.45 10.46
N ALA A 135 0.37 -10.32 9.81
CA ALA A 135 -0.84 -11.10 10.06
C ALA A 135 -0.68 -12.59 9.74
N ALA A 136 -1.34 -13.45 10.53
CA ALA A 136 -1.31 -14.91 10.41
C ALA A 136 -2.66 -15.51 10.00
N GLU A 137 -3.70 -14.68 9.91
CA GLU A 137 -5.05 -15.06 9.55
C GLU A 137 -5.12 -15.51 8.09
N GLU A 138 -5.73 -16.67 7.83
CA GLU A 138 -5.71 -17.31 6.50
C GLU A 138 -6.25 -16.42 5.37
N HIS A 139 -7.28 -15.62 5.66
CA HIS A 139 -7.85 -14.70 4.68
C HIS A 139 -6.87 -13.58 4.30
N VAL A 140 -6.04 -13.10 5.24
CA VAL A 140 -5.00 -12.10 4.98
C VAL A 140 -3.83 -12.74 4.21
N LEU A 141 -3.46 -13.97 4.58
CA LEU A 141 -2.45 -14.74 3.85
C LEU A 141 -2.88 -15.01 2.40
N HIS A 142 -4.16 -15.29 2.17
CA HIS A 142 -4.71 -15.43 0.82
C HIS A 142 -4.63 -14.12 0.04
N LEU A 143 -5.09 -13.01 0.63
CA LEU A 143 -5.01 -11.68 0.02
C LEU A 143 -3.57 -11.27 -0.33
N ARG A 144 -2.61 -11.56 0.56
CA ARG A 144 -1.18 -11.29 0.33
C ARG A 144 -0.65 -12.08 -0.87
N ARG A 145 -0.97 -13.38 -0.94
CA ARG A 145 -0.55 -14.27 -2.03
C ARG A 145 -1.17 -13.85 -3.37
N GLU A 146 -2.46 -13.55 -3.38
CA GLU A 146 -3.20 -13.06 -4.56
C GLU A 146 -2.53 -11.83 -5.20
N VAL A 147 -2.04 -10.92 -4.36
CA VAL A 147 -1.63 -9.59 -4.77
C VAL A 147 -0.11 -9.46 -5.02
N TYR A 148 0.73 -10.12 -4.23
CA TYR A 148 2.18 -9.90 -4.29
C TYR A 148 2.97 -11.03 -4.98
N ASP A 149 2.55 -12.28 -4.83
CA ASP A 149 3.33 -13.43 -5.33
C ASP A 149 3.61 -13.33 -6.85
N PRO A 150 2.64 -12.98 -7.71
CA PRO A 150 2.90 -12.89 -9.15
C PRO A 150 3.98 -11.87 -9.52
N VAL A 151 4.09 -10.76 -8.79
CA VAL A 151 5.13 -9.75 -9.01
C VAL A 151 6.46 -10.23 -8.46
N LEU A 152 6.46 -10.78 -7.24
CA LEU A 152 7.67 -11.28 -6.59
C LEU A 152 8.33 -12.39 -7.41
N ASP A 153 7.55 -13.33 -7.95
CA ASP A 153 8.08 -14.42 -8.78
C ASP A 153 8.81 -13.89 -10.02
N ARG A 154 8.27 -12.87 -10.69
CA ARG A 154 8.89 -12.26 -11.86
C ARG A 154 10.22 -11.58 -11.54
N TYR A 155 10.30 -10.92 -10.38
CA TYR A 155 11.55 -10.36 -9.88
C TYR A 155 12.56 -11.44 -9.48
N ILE A 156 12.12 -12.51 -8.82
CA ILE A 156 12.97 -13.65 -8.46
C ILE A 156 13.53 -14.32 -9.72
N ASP A 157 12.73 -14.48 -10.77
CA ASP A 157 13.17 -15.07 -12.03
C ASP A 157 14.20 -14.17 -12.73
N ALA A 158 13.98 -12.84 -12.76
CA ALA A 158 14.95 -11.90 -13.30
C ALA A 158 16.27 -11.90 -12.51
N LEU A 159 16.19 -11.99 -11.18
CA LEU A 159 17.36 -12.12 -10.32
C LEU A 159 18.10 -13.45 -10.55
N ALA A 160 17.39 -14.55 -10.81
CA ALA A 160 18.01 -15.83 -11.12
C ALA A 160 18.79 -15.80 -12.43
N VAL A 161 18.35 -15.00 -13.41
CA VAL A 161 19.11 -14.74 -14.64
C VAL A 161 20.34 -13.87 -14.36
N ALA A 162 20.21 -12.83 -13.53
CA ALA A 162 21.31 -11.93 -13.20
C ALA A 162 22.37 -12.55 -12.26
N LEU A 163 21.97 -13.53 -11.44
CA LEU A 163 22.80 -14.22 -10.44
C LEU A 163 22.70 -15.74 -10.61
N PRO A 164 23.12 -16.30 -11.76
CA PRO A 164 22.92 -17.73 -12.09
C PRO A 164 23.68 -18.68 -11.16
N GLN A 165 24.67 -18.18 -10.42
CA GLN A 165 25.41 -18.92 -9.41
C GLN A 165 24.61 -19.18 -8.12
N LEU A 166 23.47 -18.51 -7.93
CA LEU A 166 22.64 -18.64 -6.74
C LEU A 166 21.36 -19.44 -7.04
N PRO A 167 20.97 -20.39 -6.17
CA PRO A 167 19.72 -21.12 -6.38
C PRO A 167 18.51 -20.19 -6.19
N ARG A 168 17.48 -20.39 -7.03
CA ARG A 168 16.23 -19.61 -6.98
C ARG A 168 15.60 -19.58 -5.58
N SER A 169 15.67 -20.68 -4.83
CA SER A 169 15.15 -20.76 -3.45
C SER A 169 15.86 -19.82 -2.49
N LEU A 170 17.18 -19.66 -2.62
CA LEU A 170 17.95 -18.70 -1.82
C LEU A 170 17.62 -17.25 -2.22
N LEU A 171 17.43 -16.99 -3.51
CA LEU A 171 16.97 -15.67 -3.98
C LEU A 171 15.58 -15.33 -3.42
N ALA A 172 14.64 -16.29 -3.41
CA ALA A 172 13.32 -16.11 -2.81
C ALA A 172 13.41 -15.80 -1.30
N LEU A 173 14.27 -16.52 -0.56
CA LEU A 173 14.53 -16.26 0.85
C LEU A 173 15.09 -14.85 1.07
N ARG A 174 16.08 -14.44 0.27
CA ARG A 174 16.69 -13.10 0.36
C ARG A 174 15.71 -11.99 -0.03
N MET A 175 14.80 -12.26 -0.97
CA MET A 175 13.68 -11.36 -1.26
C MET A 175 12.74 -11.21 -0.07
N ALA A 176 12.49 -12.27 0.71
CA ALA A 176 11.73 -12.15 1.95
C ALA A 176 12.44 -11.27 2.99
N PHE A 177 13.77 -11.39 3.14
CA PHE A 177 14.56 -10.48 3.99
C PHE A 177 14.44 -9.04 3.53
N LEU A 178 14.60 -8.80 2.22
CA LEU A 178 14.43 -7.50 1.61
C LEU A 178 13.06 -6.89 1.93
N VAL A 179 11.99 -7.68 1.79
CA VAL A 179 10.62 -7.23 2.08
C VAL A 179 10.46 -6.82 3.53
N GLY A 180 10.96 -7.64 4.46
CA GLY A 180 10.94 -7.30 5.88
C GLY A 180 11.71 -6.01 6.18
N SER A 181 12.91 -5.86 5.62
CA SER A 181 13.75 -4.67 5.84
C SER A 181 13.09 -3.39 5.34
N TYR A 182 12.63 -3.33 4.09
CA TYR A 182 12.08 -2.06 3.59
C TYR A 182 10.74 -1.71 4.23
N LEU A 183 9.90 -2.70 4.58
CA LEU A 183 8.63 -2.42 5.26
C LEU A 183 8.88 -1.84 6.64
N PHE A 184 9.86 -2.37 7.37
CA PHE A 184 10.28 -1.81 8.65
C PHE A 184 10.76 -0.35 8.51
N ILE A 185 11.62 -0.08 7.52
CA ILE A 185 12.15 1.27 7.26
C ILE A 185 11.04 2.25 6.85
N LEU A 186 10.10 1.82 6.01
CA LEU A 186 9.05 2.69 5.51
C LEU A 186 7.92 2.92 6.52
N ASN A 187 7.77 2.07 7.54
CA ASN A 187 6.70 2.20 8.52
C ASN A 187 6.88 3.37 9.53
N ASP A 188 7.95 4.17 9.40
CA ASP A 188 8.21 5.40 10.19
C ASP A 188 7.97 5.25 11.69
N LEU A 189 8.43 4.15 12.27
CA LEU A 189 8.27 3.87 13.71
C LEU A 189 9.16 4.75 14.61
N GLY A 190 9.78 5.82 14.09
CA GLY A 190 10.80 6.63 14.77
C GLY A 190 12.12 5.88 15.05
N ARG A 191 12.17 4.57 14.82
CA ARG A 191 13.25 3.69 15.23
C ARG A 191 14.59 3.97 14.55
N LEU A 192 14.56 4.47 13.32
CA LEU A 192 15.78 4.90 12.63
C LEU A 192 16.44 6.06 13.37
N ASP A 193 15.67 7.11 13.68
CA ASP A 193 16.14 8.28 14.42
C ASP A 193 16.70 7.90 15.80
N ASP A 194 16.03 6.96 16.49
CA ASP A 194 16.50 6.43 17.77
C ASP A 194 17.86 5.71 17.65
N LEU A 195 18.04 4.93 16.58
CA LEU A 195 19.25 4.13 16.35
C LEU A 195 20.43 5.00 15.92
N THR A 196 20.19 5.95 15.03
CA THR A 196 21.23 6.84 14.51
C THR A 196 21.61 7.92 15.50
N ARG A 197 20.80 8.15 16.56
CA ARG A 197 20.95 9.28 17.51
C ARG A 197 21.05 10.63 16.81
N GLU A 198 20.52 10.67 15.60
CA GLU A 198 20.51 11.78 14.69
C GLU A 198 19.18 11.67 13.93
N SER A 199 18.49 12.78 13.69
CA SER A 199 17.30 12.70 12.84
C SER A 199 17.70 12.19 11.46
N ALA A 200 17.01 11.18 10.95
CA ALA A 200 17.13 10.72 9.57
C ALA A 200 16.98 11.88 8.58
N ASN A 201 16.34 12.99 8.98
CA ASN A 201 16.27 14.24 8.20
C ASN A 201 17.63 14.90 7.90
N ARG A 202 18.72 14.59 8.62
CA ARG A 202 20.06 15.09 8.25
C ARG A 202 20.68 14.33 7.07
N HIS A 203 20.32 13.05 6.91
CA HIS A 203 20.72 12.22 5.78
C HIS A 203 19.61 12.33 4.73
N GLY A 204 19.53 13.48 4.03
CA GLY A 204 18.42 13.83 3.15
C GLY A 204 17.86 12.62 2.38
N GLU A 205 16.55 12.45 2.36
CA GLU A 205 15.83 11.20 2.09
C GLU A 205 16.34 10.33 0.91
N GLY A 206 16.87 10.95 -0.15
CA GLY A 206 17.50 10.25 -1.28
C GLY A 206 18.81 9.51 -0.93
N VAL A 207 19.38 9.74 0.25
CA VAL A 207 20.52 9.01 0.82
C VAL A 207 20.02 7.69 1.41
N VAL A 208 18.96 7.74 2.24
CA VAL A 208 18.38 6.54 2.88
C VAL A 208 17.96 5.49 1.85
N LEU A 209 17.22 5.89 0.81
CA LEU A 209 16.81 4.94 -0.23
C LEU A 209 18.01 4.32 -0.95
N ARG A 210 19.02 5.15 -1.26
CA ARG A 210 20.20 4.72 -2.00
C ARG A 210 21.05 3.74 -1.20
N ASP A 211 21.25 4.00 0.09
CA ASP A 211 21.98 3.11 0.98
C ASP A 211 21.21 1.82 1.25
N LEU A 212 19.87 1.90 1.38
CA LEU A 212 19.01 0.72 1.49
C LEU A 212 19.14 -0.17 0.24
N ILE A 213 19.08 0.41 -0.98
CA ILE A 213 19.25 -0.33 -2.23
C ILE A 213 20.62 -1.02 -2.27
N ARG A 214 21.69 -0.30 -1.94
CA ARG A 214 23.06 -0.86 -1.95
C ARG A 214 23.22 -1.99 -0.94
N PHE A 215 22.75 -1.79 0.29
CA PHE A 215 22.80 -2.81 1.35
C PHE A 215 22.07 -4.08 0.93
N LEU A 216 20.86 -3.92 0.40
CA LEU A 216 20.03 -5.05 -0.05
C LEU A 216 20.62 -5.75 -1.27
N ALA A 217 21.18 -5.02 -2.24
CA ALA A 217 21.80 -5.60 -3.42
C ALA A 217 23.05 -6.42 -3.07
N ALA A 218 23.88 -5.91 -2.17
CA ALA A 218 25.03 -6.64 -1.65
C ALA A 218 24.59 -7.91 -0.91
N GLY A 219 23.60 -7.82 -0.01
CA GLY A 219 23.07 -8.98 0.71
C GLY A 219 22.40 -10.01 -0.21
N LEU A 220 21.71 -9.55 -1.25
CA LEU A 220 21.08 -10.40 -2.24
C LEU A 220 22.11 -11.15 -3.11
N SER A 221 23.23 -10.48 -3.41
CA SER A 221 24.29 -11.01 -4.30
C SER A 221 25.38 -11.80 -3.57
N ALA A 222 25.35 -11.85 -2.24
CA ALA A 222 26.35 -12.57 -1.44
C ALA A 222 26.46 -14.05 -1.87
N PRO A 223 27.63 -14.70 -1.81
CA PRO A 223 27.78 -16.11 -2.17
C PRO A 223 26.81 -17.04 -1.41
N ALA A 224 26.46 -18.17 -2.02
CA ALA A 224 25.88 -19.29 -1.27
C ALA A 224 27.00 -19.92 -0.44
N ASN A 225 26.76 -20.14 0.86
CA ASN A 225 27.73 -20.78 1.75
C ASN A 225 28.14 -22.18 1.29
#